data_AF-A0AA88KTE7-F1
#
_entry.id   AF-A0AA88KTE7-F1
#
_cell.length_a   1.000
_cell.length_b   1.000
_cell.length_c   1.000
_cell.angle_alpha   90.00
_cell.angle_beta   90.00
_cell.angle_gamma   90.00
#
_symmetry.space_group_name_H-M   'P 1'
#
loop_
_entity.id
_entity.type
_entity.pdbx_description
1 polymer ?
#
loop_
_entity_poly.entity_id
_entity_poly.type
_entity_poly.pdbx_seq_one_letter_code
_entity_poly.pdbx_strand_id
1 'polypeptide(L)' 'ALGNHEFDDGVPGLMNMTLQAEFPVLGANIDTALEPELAKTIDKSVIVEVGGRRIGIIGFITKNTDVSEFSCV' A
#
# COMPACT_ATOMS: atom_id res chain seq x y z
N ALA A 1 -1.55 -2.31 -6.40
CA ALA A 1 -0.38 -2.08 -5.52
C ALA A 1 -0.07 -0.60 -5.56
N LEU A 2 0.47 -0.05 -4.48
CA LEU A 2 0.85 1.35 -4.43
C LEU A 2 2.05 1.64 -5.34
N GLY A 3 2.06 2.82 -5.96
CA GLY A 3 3.19 3.39 -6.69
C GLY A 3 3.80 4.56 -5.92
N ASN A 4 4.74 5.26 -6.55
CA ASN A 4 5.42 6.41 -5.94
C ASN A 4 4.51 7.65 -5.86
N HIS A 5 3.60 7.83 -6.82
CA HIS A 5 2.75 9.01 -6.91
C HIS A 5 1.56 9.02 -5.94
N GLU A 6 1.19 7.86 -5.39
CA GLU A 6 0.17 7.79 -4.32
C GLU A 6 0.61 8.49 -3.02
N PHE A 7 1.87 8.94 -2.95
CA PHE A 7 2.44 9.69 -1.82
C PHE A 7 2.61 11.19 -2.10
N ASP A 8 2.27 11.69 -3.30
CA ASP A 8 2.51 13.10 -3.69
C ASP A 8 1.78 14.09 -2.77
N ASP A 9 0.60 13.71 -2.27
CA ASP A 9 -0.22 14.49 -1.31
C ASP A 9 0.05 14.10 0.16
N GLY A 10 1.13 13.35 0.41
CA GLY A 10 1.54 12.87 1.73
C GLY A 10 0.57 11.87 2.37
N VAL A 11 0.77 11.64 3.68
CA VAL A 11 -0.05 10.72 4.49
C VAL A 11 -1.55 11.01 4.39
N PRO A 12 -2.02 12.28 4.47
CA PRO A 12 -3.46 12.55 4.46
C PRO A 12 -4.13 12.18 3.13
N GLY A 13 -3.47 12.46 2.00
CA GLY A 13 -3.95 12.10 0.67
C GLY A 13 -4.03 10.59 0.50
N LEU A 14 -2.94 9.89 0.86
CA LEU A 14 -2.88 8.43 0.83
C LEU A 14 -3.94 7.79 1.73
N MET A 15 -4.11 8.28 2.96
CA MET A 15 -5.11 7.77 3.90
C MET A 15 -6.53 7.91 3.33
N ASN A 16 -6.87 9.08 2.80
CA ASN A 16 -8.18 9.30 2.16
C ASN A 16 -8.40 8.34 0.98
N MET A 17 -7.38 8.12 0.14
CA MET A 17 -7.46 7.15 -0.96
C MET A 17 -7.70 5.72 -0.44
N THR A 18 -6.92 5.27 0.56
CA THR A 18 -7.05 3.90 1.09
C THR A 18 -8.39 3.66 1.78
N LEU A 19 -8.96 4.67 2.45
CA LEU A 19 -10.28 4.56 3.10
C LEU A 19 -11.44 4.49 2.11
N GLN A 20 -11.27 5.03 0.91
CA GLN A 20 -12.28 5.01 -0.15
C GLN A 20 -12.14 3.81 -1.09
N ALA A 21 -11.03 3.07 -1.02
CA ALA A 21 -10.77 1.96 -1.92
C ALA A 21 -11.73 0.78 -1.64
N GLU A 22 -12.45 0.36 -2.68
CA GLU A 22 -13.30 -0.85 -2.64
C GLU A 22 -12.52 -2.13 -2.95
N PHE A 23 -11.19 -2.01 -3.09
CA PHE A 23 -10.27 -3.09 -3.41
C PHE A 23 -9.06 -3.07 -2.47
N PRO A 24 -8.37 -4.21 -2.26
CA PRO A 24 -7.19 -4.27 -1.41
C PRO A 24 -6.07 -3.36 -1.94
N VAL A 25 -5.57 -2.48 -1.09
CA VAL A 25 -4.37 -1.69 -1.35
C VAL A 25 -3.17 -2.45 -0.82
N LEU A 26 -2.15 -2.65 -1.67
CA LEU A 26 -1.03 -3.53 -1.36
C LEU A 26 0.32 -2.80 -1.35
N GLY A 27 1.14 -3.07 -0.33
CA GLY A 27 2.51 -2.57 -0.19
C GLY A 27 3.32 -3.33 0.87
N ALA A 28 4.04 -4.38 0.46
CA ALA A 28 4.77 -5.25 1.38
C ALA A 28 6.03 -4.64 1.98
N ASN A 29 6.60 -3.61 1.32
CA ASN A 29 7.85 -2.94 1.69
C ASN A 29 7.67 -1.49 2.13
N ILE A 30 6.47 -1.14 2.62
CA ILE A 30 6.21 0.15 3.27
C ILE A 30 6.41 -0.01 4.77
N ASP A 31 7.16 0.92 5.36
CA ASP A 31 7.22 1.07 6.81
C ASP A 31 6.17 2.09 7.28
N THR A 32 5.23 1.63 8.08
CA THR A 32 4.14 2.44 8.66
C THR A 32 4.33 2.66 10.15
N ALA A 33 5.53 2.46 10.70
CA ALA A 33 5.80 2.61 12.13
C ALA A 33 5.40 3.99 12.69
N LEU A 34 5.53 5.04 11.87
CA LEU A 34 5.15 6.41 12.24
C LEU A 34 3.67 6.72 11.98
N GLU A 35 2.96 5.89 11.20
CA GLU A 35 1.57 6.09 10.80
C GLU A 35 0.72 4.81 11.03
N PRO A 36 0.42 4.43 12.29
CA PRO A 36 -0.23 3.16 12.62
C PRO A 36 -1.63 2.99 12.04
N GLU A 37 -2.34 4.09 11.78
CA GLU A 37 -3.67 4.05 11.15
C GLU A 37 -3.58 3.64 9.69
N LEU A 38 -2.52 4.02 8.99
CA LEU A 38 -2.25 3.60 7.61
C LEU A 38 -1.90 2.10 7.54
N ALA A 39 -1.28 1.57 8.59
CA ALA A 39 -1.00 0.13 8.70
C ALA A 39 -2.27 -0.75 8.69
N LYS A 40 -3.44 -0.17 8.97
CA LYS A 40 -4.73 -0.88 8.98
C LYS A 40 -5.40 -0.92 7.60
N THR A 41 -4.95 -0.09 6.67
CA THR A 41 -5.59 0.07 5.35
C THR A 41 -4.73 -0.46 4.19
N ILE A 42 -3.47 -0.84 4.46
CA ILE A 42 -2.54 -1.39 3.48
C ILE A 42 -2.15 -2.82 3.88
N ASP A 43 -2.45 -3.77 3.01
CA ASP A 43 -2.03 -5.16 3.16
C ASP A 43 -0.69 -5.42 2.46
N LYS A 44 0.06 -6.43 2.92
CA LYS A 44 1.27 -6.86 2.21
C LYS A 44 0.95 -7.67 0.95
N SER A 45 -0.12 -8.45 1.01
CA SER A 45 -0.53 -9.38 -0.03
C SER A 45 -1.99 -9.77 0.11
N VAL A 46 -2.59 -10.25 -0.98
CA VAL A 46 -3.93 -10.85 -0.97
C VAL A 46 -3.93 -12.16 -1.76
N ILE A 47 -4.83 -13.08 -1.41
CA ILE A 47 -5.12 -14.26 -2.22
C ILE A 47 -6.52 -14.06 -2.80
N VAL A 48 -6.63 -14.10 -4.12
CA VAL A 48 -7.92 -14.06 -4.83
C VAL A 48 -8.20 -15.42 -5.46
N GLU A 49 -9.48 -15.79 -5.55
CA GLU A 49 -9.90 -17.01 -6.24
C GLU A 49 -10.54 -16.65 -7.58
N VAL A 50 -10.00 -17.20 -8.68
CA VAL A 50 -10.49 -16.97 -10.03
C VAL A 50 -10.58 -18.30 -10.76
N GLY A 51 -11.80 -18.72 -11.12
CA GLY A 51 -12.04 -19.98 -11.84
C GLY A 51 -11.55 -21.22 -11.08
N GLY A 52 -11.77 -21.27 -9.75
CA GLY A 52 -11.34 -22.38 -8.89
C GLY A 52 -9.83 -22.44 -8.62
N ARG A 53 -9.08 -21.40 -8.98
CA ARG A 53 -7.64 -21.28 -8.72
C ARG A 53 -7.38 -20.14 -7.74
N ARG A 54 -6.53 -20.41 -6.74
CA ARG A 54 -6.03 -19.38 -5.82
C ARG A 54 -4.82 -18.69 -6.43
N ILE A 55 -4.84 -17.37 -6.47
CA ILE A 55 -3.80 -16.50 -7.02
C ILE A 55 -3.31 -15.59 -5.90
N GLY A 56 -2.04 -15.72 -5.51
CA GLY A 56 -1.40 -14.82 -4.56
C GLY A 56 -0.87 -13.56 -5.27
N ILE A 57 -1.18 -12.39 -4.73
CA ILE A 57 -0.74 -11.08 -5.24
C ILE A 57 0.00 -10.37 -4.12
N ILE A 58 1.23 -9.96 -4.35
CA ILE A 58 2.09 -9.25 -3.39
C ILE A 58 2.34 -7.83 -3.93
N GLY A 59 2.13 -6.81 -3.10
CA GLY A 59 2.41 -5.42 -3.47
C GLY A 59 3.86 -5.06 -3.19
N PHE A 60 4.54 -4.38 -4.11
CA PHE A 60 5.88 -3.84 -3.88
C PHE A 60 6.00 -2.49 -4.56
N ILE A 61 6.70 -1.56 -3.92
CA ILE A 61 6.93 -0.20 -4.42
C ILE A 61 8.42 -0.02 -4.69
N THR A 62 8.75 0.73 -5.73
CA THR A 62 10.11 1.17 -5.99
C THR A 62 10.66 1.96 -4.80
N LYS A 63 11.92 1.72 -4.42
CA LYS A 63 12.58 2.46 -3.33
C LYS A 63 12.78 3.94 -3.62
N ASN A 64 12.78 4.32 -4.90
CA ASN A 64 12.96 5.70 -5.35
C ASN A 64 11.63 6.48 -5.32
N THR A 65 10.95 6.39 -4.18
CA THR A 65 9.80 7.22 -3.85
C THR A 65 10.35 8.33 -2.96
N ASP A 66 10.33 9.57 -3.45
CA ASP A 66 10.72 10.75 -2.67
C ASP A 66 9.64 11.05 -1.64
N VAL A 67 9.69 10.32 -0.53
CA VAL A 67 8.87 10.54 0.64
C VAL A 67 9.81 11.01 1.73
N SER A 68 9.89 12.32 1.91
CA SER A 68 10.64 12.94 3.01
C SER A 68 10.19 12.49 4.40
N GLU A 69 9.13 11.68 4.51
CA GLU A 69 8.54 11.19 5.76
C GLU A 69 8.37 9.65 5.83
N PHE A 70 8.75 8.88 4.80
CA PHE A 70 8.67 7.41 4.84
C PHE A 70 9.96 6.75 4.36
N SER A 71 10.45 5.76 5.12
CA SER A 71 11.58 4.93 4.69
C SER A 71 11.05 3.67 4.00
N CYS A 72 11.18 3.58 2.67
CA CYS A 72 10.99 2.32 1.96
C CYS A 72 12.19 1.39 2.21
N VAL A 73 11.96 0.20 2.78
CA VAL A 73 13.03 -0.72 3.20
C VAL A 73 13.49 -1.64 2.06
#